data_AF-A0AAN7Z9L5-F1
#
_entry.id   AF-A0AAN7Z9L5-F1
#
_cell.length_a   1.000
_cell.length_b   1.000
_cell.length_c   1.000
_cell.angle_alpha   90.00
_cell.angle_beta   90.00
_cell.angle_gamma   90.00
#
_symmetry.space_group_name_H-M   'P 1'
#
loop_
_entity.id
_entity.type
_entity.pdbx_description
1 polymer ?
#
loop_
_entity_poly.entity_id
_entity_poly.type
_entity_poly.pdbx_seq_one_letter_code
_entity_poly.pdbx_strand_id
1 'polypeptide(L)'
;MDLAPLVFDLYKTAFNKIPSRTRQLVIFAYLSVVKEPHMIYCRRLLGPRAGLTDDEIENALAGRLSQSLSEKEASAYRLGIHLTTLNGPVDDETWEEYASKLSRTEITTIANIVGGYQWACLLTRLNGDNATSADHARHLDNMHGS
;
A
#
# COMPACT_ATOMS: atom_id res chain seq x y z
N MET A 1 15.17 -21.81 8.25
CA MET A 1 15.78 -20.46 8.27
C MET A 1 14.64 -19.49 8.45
N ASP A 2 14.67 -18.69 9.52
CA ASP A 2 13.66 -17.65 9.73
C ASP A 2 13.97 -16.47 8.77
N LEU A 3 13.09 -16.26 7.80
CA LEU A 3 13.22 -15.21 6.79
C LEU A 3 12.68 -13.85 7.28
N ALA A 4 11.98 -13.82 8.42
CA ALA A 4 11.28 -12.62 8.87
C ALA A 4 12.22 -11.41 9.09
N PRO A 5 13.42 -11.54 9.69
CA PRO A 5 14.32 -10.40 9.86
C PRO A 5 14.81 -9.82 8.53
N LEU A 6 15.17 -10.69 7.59
CA LEU A 6 15.67 -10.28 6.26
C LEU A 6 14.60 -9.55 5.46
N VAL A 7 13.38 -10.06 5.51
CA VAL A 7 12.21 -9.45 4.88
C VAL A 7 11.92 -8.08 5.51
N PHE A 8 11.96 -7.97 6.84
CA PHE A 8 11.73 -6.72 7.55
C PHE A 8 12.78 -5.65 7.20
N ASP A 9 14.05 -6.02 7.11
CA ASP A 9 15.13 -5.11 6.73
C ASP A 9 15.03 -4.66 5.27
N LEU A 10 14.63 -5.57 4.37
CA LEU A 10 14.32 -5.23 2.98
C LEU A 10 13.21 -4.19 2.92
N TYR A 11 12.09 -4.42 3.63
CA TYR A 11 10.99 -3.46 3.69
C TYR A 11 11.42 -2.10 4.22
N LYS A 12 12.17 -2.09 5.33
CA LYS A 12 12.65 -0.85 5.95
C LYS A 12 13.58 -0.08 5.00
N THR A 13 14.42 -0.77 4.25
CA THR A 13 15.36 -0.11 3.33
C THR A 13 14.68 0.37 2.05
N ALA A 14 13.85 -0.50 1.46
CA ALA A 14 13.26 -0.27 0.15
C ALA A 14 12.08 0.72 0.20
N PHE A 15 11.32 0.78 1.29
CA PHE A 15 10.06 1.57 1.33
C PHE A 15 10.24 2.99 1.85
N ASN A 16 11.41 3.32 2.39
CA ASN A 16 11.66 4.60 3.08
C ASN A 16 12.31 5.66 2.18
N LYS A 17 12.33 5.45 0.86
CA LYS A 17 12.87 6.44 -0.09
C LYS A 17 11.83 7.42 -0.64
N ILE A 18 10.58 7.33 -0.16
CA ILE A 18 9.50 8.28 -0.42
C ILE A 18 8.87 8.76 0.89
N PRO A 19 8.20 9.92 0.92
CA PRO A 19 7.52 10.41 2.12
C PRO A 19 6.50 9.41 2.66
N SER A 20 6.33 9.38 3.98
CA SER A 20 5.40 8.43 4.63
C SER A 20 3.98 8.54 4.11
N ARG A 21 3.52 9.77 3.82
CA ARG A 21 2.21 10.06 3.24
C ARG A 21 2.03 9.44 1.85
N THR A 22 2.98 9.71 0.94
CA THR A 22 2.99 9.12 -0.41
C THR A 22 3.05 7.60 -0.36
N ARG A 23 3.83 7.03 0.55
CA ARG A 23 3.88 5.58 0.74
C ARG A 23 2.51 5.01 1.12
N GLN A 24 1.77 5.63 2.05
CA GLN A 24 0.41 5.16 2.38
C GLN A 24 -0.53 5.24 1.18
N LEU A 25 -0.45 6.31 0.37
CA LEU A 25 -1.24 6.41 -0.86
C LEU A 25 -0.96 5.28 -1.84
N VAL A 26 0.31 4.93 -2.06
CA VAL A 26 0.70 3.80 -2.93
C VAL A 26 0.17 2.47 -2.39
N ILE A 27 0.17 2.29 -1.07
CA ILE A 27 -0.41 1.11 -0.43
C ILE A 27 -1.93 1.07 -0.64
N PHE A 28 -2.62 2.20 -0.49
CA PHE A 28 -4.05 2.30 -0.75
C PHE A 28 -4.38 2.08 -2.22
N ALA A 29 -3.55 2.53 -3.16
CA ALA A 29 -3.69 2.21 -4.59
C ALA A 29 -3.64 0.70 -4.85
N TYR A 30 -2.70 -0.02 -4.23
CA TYR A 30 -2.66 -1.48 -4.32
C TYR A 30 -3.95 -2.10 -3.74
N LEU A 31 -4.35 -1.67 -2.54
CA LEU A 31 -5.52 -2.20 -1.85
C LEU A 31 -6.84 -1.81 -2.53
N SER A 32 -6.87 -0.72 -3.31
CA SER A 32 -8.05 -0.33 -4.07
C SER A 32 -8.34 -1.28 -5.22
N VAL A 33 -7.32 -1.99 -5.72
CA VAL A 33 -7.46 -3.02 -6.75
C VAL A 33 -7.71 -4.39 -6.10
N VAL A 34 -6.90 -4.75 -5.12
CA VAL A 34 -6.85 -6.12 -4.59
C VAL A 34 -7.87 -6.38 -3.47
N LYS A 35 -8.38 -5.33 -2.83
CA LYS A 35 -9.46 -5.37 -1.83
C LYS A 35 -9.21 -6.32 -0.63
N GLU A 36 -7.96 -6.46 -0.19
CA GLU A 36 -7.60 -7.34 0.94
C GLU A 36 -8.11 -6.78 2.29
N PRO A 37 -9.12 -7.41 2.95
CA PRO A 37 -9.82 -6.78 4.08
C PRO A 37 -8.96 -6.51 5.31
N HIS A 38 -8.14 -7.48 5.72
CA HIS A 38 -7.26 -7.34 6.88
C HIS A 38 -6.26 -6.19 6.68
N MET A 39 -5.66 -6.12 5.50
CA MET A 39 -4.70 -5.07 5.17
C MET A 39 -5.37 -3.70 5.06
N ILE A 40 -6.60 -3.62 4.54
CA ILE A 40 -7.39 -2.37 4.54
C ILE A 40 -7.62 -1.89 5.97
N TYR A 41 -8.03 -2.77 6.88
CA TYR A 41 -8.22 -2.42 8.30
C TYR A 41 -6.93 -1.87 8.92
N CYS A 42 -5.82 -2.61 8.82
CA CYS A 42 -4.54 -2.16 9.37
C CYS A 42 -4.09 -0.81 8.78
N ARG A 43 -4.31 -0.57 7.49
CA ARG A 43 -3.88 0.66 6.83
C ARG A 43 -4.78 1.85 7.12
N ARG A 44 -6.08 1.65 7.34
CA ARG A 44 -6.97 2.70 7.87
C ARG A 44 -6.47 3.25 9.21
N LEU A 45 -5.95 2.39 10.09
CA LEU A 45 -5.37 2.82 11.37
C LEU A 45 -4.06 3.61 11.22
N LEU A 46 -3.35 3.44 10.11
CA LEU A 46 -2.03 4.05 9.87
C LEU A 46 -2.07 5.27 8.94
N GLY A 47 -3.11 5.41 8.11
CA GLY A 47 -3.30 6.55 7.21
C GLY A 47 -3.22 7.91 7.92
N PRO A 48 -3.98 8.14 9.00
CA PRO A 48 -3.95 9.41 9.73
C PRO A 48 -2.58 9.74 10.33
N ARG A 49 -1.82 8.72 10.75
CA ARG A 49 -0.44 8.91 11.26
C ARG A 49 0.54 9.37 10.17
N ALA A 50 0.21 9.13 8.90
CA ALA A 50 0.95 9.65 7.76
C ALA A 50 0.39 11.01 7.27
N GLY A 51 -0.57 11.58 7.99
CA GLY A 51 -1.17 12.88 7.69
C GLY A 51 -2.31 12.83 6.67
N LEU A 52 -2.87 11.66 6.35
CA LEU A 52 -4.04 11.52 5.48
C LEU A 52 -5.34 11.80 6.23
N THR A 53 -6.29 12.46 5.59
CA THR A 53 -7.66 12.61 6.12
C THR A 53 -8.50 11.37 5.82
N ASP A 54 -9.60 11.19 6.55
CA ASP A 54 -10.53 10.08 6.30
C ASP A 54 -11.09 10.13 4.87
N ASP A 55 -11.42 11.32 4.36
CA ASP A 55 -11.88 11.51 2.98
C ASP A 55 -10.82 11.10 1.94
N GLU A 56 -9.55 11.40 2.19
CA GLU A 56 -8.45 10.98 1.32
C GLU A 56 -8.27 9.46 1.33
N ILE A 57 -8.39 8.83 2.52
CA ILE A 57 -8.29 7.38 2.68
C ILE A 57 -9.44 6.68 1.96
N GLU A 58 -10.68 7.13 2.15
CA GLU A 58 -11.85 6.50 1.52
C GLU A 58 -11.86 6.71 0.01
N ASN A 59 -11.45 7.88 -0.49
CA ASN A 59 -11.28 8.07 -1.92
C ASN A 59 -10.20 7.15 -2.49
N ALA A 60 -9.03 7.06 -1.85
CA ALA A 60 -7.94 6.19 -2.29
C ALA A 60 -8.38 4.72 -2.30
N LEU A 61 -9.05 4.23 -1.25
CA LEU A 61 -9.58 2.85 -1.20
C LEU A 61 -10.66 2.58 -2.26
N ALA A 62 -11.39 3.61 -2.67
CA ALA A 62 -12.37 3.54 -3.76
C ALA A 62 -11.75 3.62 -5.16
N GLY A 63 -10.42 3.72 -5.29
CA GLY A 63 -9.77 3.86 -6.59
C GLY A 63 -9.76 5.30 -7.12
N ARG A 64 -10.11 6.29 -6.29
CA ARG A 64 -10.24 7.70 -6.67
C ARG A 64 -9.14 8.56 -6.03
N LEU A 65 -8.85 9.70 -6.64
CA LEU A 65 -7.95 10.72 -6.08
C LEU A 65 -8.78 11.82 -5.42
N SER A 66 -8.37 12.25 -4.23
CA SER A 66 -8.86 13.50 -3.64
C SER A 66 -8.24 14.69 -4.38
N GLN A 67 -8.98 15.80 -4.48
CA GLN A 67 -8.48 17.05 -5.07
C GLN A 67 -7.38 17.71 -4.22
N SER A 68 -7.23 17.30 -2.97
CA SER A 68 -6.21 17.82 -2.04
C SER A 68 -4.79 17.27 -2.27
N LEU A 69 -4.63 16.25 -3.14
CA LEU A 69 -3.34 15.62 -3.38
C LEU A 69 -2.46 16.46 -4.32
N SER A 70 -1.17 16.55 -3.99
CA SER A 70 -0.19 17.12 -4.92
C SER A 70 -0.09 16.27 -6.20
N GLU A 71 0.36 16.88 -7.31
CA GLU A 71 0.55 16.17 -8.58
C GLU A 71 1.48 14.95 -8.44
N LYS A 72 2.50 15.08 -7.59
CA LYS A 72 3.48 14.03 -7.33
C LYS A 72 2.86 12.86 -6.55
N GLU A 73 2.06 13.14 -5.53
CA GLU A 73 1.31 12.11 -4.78
C GLU A 73 0.30 11.42 -5.69
N ALA A 74 -0.43 12.19 -6.49
CA ALA A 74 -1.39 11.67 -7.45
C ALA A 74 -0.71 10.75 -8.49
N SER A 75 0.48 11.11 -8.95
CA SER A 75 1.26 10.31 -9.90
C SER A 75 1.79 9.02 -9.25
N ALA A 76 2.27 9.09 -8.02
CA ALA A 76 2.69 7.90 -7.27
C ALA A 76 1.52 6.92 -7.02
N TYR A 77 0.35 7.45 -6.67
CA TYR A 77 -0.86 6.66 -6.50
C TYR A 77 -1.28 5.97 -7.82
N ARG A 78 -1.33 6.71 -8.93
CA ARG A 78 -1.65 6.16 -10.25
C ARG A 78 -0.68 5.08 -10.69
N LEU A 79 0.62 5.29 -10.48
CA LEU A 79 1.64 4.26 -10.74
C LEU A 79 1.40 3.01 -9.88
N GLY A 80 1.03 3.19 -8.60
CA GLY A 80 0.66 2.08 -7.73
C GLY A 80 -0.50 1.24 -8.28
N ILE A 81 -1.57 1.87 -8.77
CA ILE A 81 -2.67 1.18 -9.46
C ILE A 81 -2.15 0.45 -10.70
N HIS A 82 -1.46 1.18 -11.57
CA HIS A 82 -0.98 0.66 -12.85
C HIS A 82 -0.12 -0.59 -12.67
N LEU A 83 0.88 -0.54 -11.78
CA LEU A 83 1.75 -1.68 -11.47
C LEU A 83 0.99 -2.87 -10.85
N THR A 84 -0.08 -2.60 -10.08
CA THR A 84 -0.90 -3.66 -9.49
C THR A 84 -1.70 -4.43 -10.54
N THR A 85 -2.04 -3.78 -11.65
CA THR A 85 -2.80 -4.38 -12.77
C THR A 85 -1.93 -4.78 -13.96
N LEU A 86 -0.63 -4.52 -13.90
CA LEU A 86 0.29 -4.67 -15.03
C LEU A 86 0.45 -6.15 -15.41
N ASN A 87 0.23 -6.46 -16.69
CA ASN A 87 0.44 -7.78 -17.27
C ASN A 87 1.43 -7.69 -18.42
N GLY A 88 2.72 -7.59 -18.10
CA GLY A 88 3.81 -7.47 -19.06
C GLY A 88 4.76 -6.30 -18.74
N PRO A 89 5.66 -5.95 -19.67
CA PRO A 89 6.49 -4.75 -19.54
C PRO A 89 5.64 -3.47 -19.54
N VAL A 90 6.13 -2.43 -18.87
CA VAL A 90 5.60 -1.06 -19.03
C VAL A 90 6.02 -0.56 -20.41
N ASP A 91 5.08 -0.05 -21.20
CA ASP A 91 5.37 0.57 -22.50
C ASP A 91 6.08 1.92 -22.36
N ASP A 92 6.71 2.37 -23.44
CA ASP A 92 7.55 3.58 -23.44
C ASP A 92 6.75 4.85 -23.10
N GLU A 93 5.52 4.98 -23.60
CA GLU A 93 4.65 6.15 -23.34
C GLU A 93 4.31 6.25 -21.86
N THR A 94 3.88 5.13 -21.26
CA THR A 94 3.58 5.05 -19.83
C THR A 94 4.84 5.28 -18.99
N TRP A 95 5.98 4.73 -19.41
CA TRP A 95 7.25 4.95 -18.74
C TRP A 95 7.64 6.42 -18.74
N GLU A 96 7.58 7.09 -19.89
CA GLU A 96 7.88 8.52 -20.03
C GLU A 96 6.94 9.39 -19.20
N GLU A 97 5.64 9.06 -19.16
CA GLU A 97 4.67 9.78 -18.34
C GLU A 97 5.10 9.81 -16.87
N TYR A 98 5.43 8.66 -16.29
CA TYR A 98 5.84 8.60 -14.89
C TYR A 98 7.25 9.14 -14.67
N ALA A 99 8.19 8.88 -15.58
CA ALA A 99 9.56 9.37 -15.48
C ALA A 99 9.67 10.90 -15.56
N SER A 100 8.70 11.57 -16.19
CA SER A 100 8.61 13.04 -16.21
C SER A 100 8.20 13.66 -14.87
N LYS A 101 7.53 12.89 -13.99
CA LYS A 101 6.94 13.35 -12.72
C LYS A 101 7.62 12.78 -11.48
N LEU A 102 8.27 11.62 -11.60
CA LEU A 102 8.86 10.85 -10.52
C LEU A 102 10.31 10.52 -10.85
N SER A 103 11.18 10.60 -9.85
CA SER A 103 12.55 10.13 -10.00
C SER A 103 12.61 8.60 -10.11
N ARG A 104 13.68 8.07 -10.70
CA ARG A 104 13.93 6.62 -10.78
C ARG A 104 13.89 5.95 -9.39
N THR A 105 14.40 6.62 -8.35
CA THR A 105 14.34 6.13 -6.97
C THR A 105 12.91 6.00 -6.47
N GLU A 106 12.04 6.96 -6.80
CA GLU A 106 10.63 6.94 -6.42
C GLU A 106 9.87 5.82 -7.15
N ILE A 107 10.07 5.70 -8.47
CA ILE A 107 9.45 4.64 -9.29
C ILE A 107 9.84 3.25 -8.77
N THR A 108 11.13 3.00 -8.54
CA THR A 108 11.60 1.71 -8.01
C THR A 108 11.11 1.44 -6.58
N THR A 109 10.98 2.48 -5.76
CA THR A 109 10.39 2.36 -4.42
C THR A 109 8.91 1.99 -4.48
N ILE A 110 8.15 2.61 -5.39
CA ILE A 110 6.73 2.30 -5.62
C ILE A 110 6.58 0.85 -6.10
N ALA A 111 7.41 0.40 -7.03
CA ALA A 111 7.43 -1.00 -7.47
C ALA A 111 7.73 -1.98 -6.33
N ASN A 112 8.71 -1.67 -5.48
CA ASN A 112 9.01 -2.47 -4.30
C ASN A 112 7.83 -2.52 -3.33
N ILE A 113 7.13 -1.40 -3.12
CA ILE A 113 5.91 -1.36 -2.29
C ILE A 113 4.84 -2.28 -2.86
N VAL A 114 4.51 -2.15 -4.15
CA VAL A 114 3.48 -2.98 -4.79
C VAL A 114 3.82 -4.47 -4.70
N GLY A 115 5.03 -4.87 -5.11
CA GLY A 115 5.45 -6.27 -5.05
C GLY A 115 5.51 -6.82 -3.63
N GLY A 116 5.98 -6.01 -2.68
CA GLY A 116 6.02 -6.38 -1.27
C GLY A 116 4.65 -6.55 -0.64
N TYR A 117 3.65 -5.74 -1.02
CA TYR A 117 2.27 -5.92 -0.56
C TYR A 117 1.57 -7.08 -1.24
N GLN A 118 1.89 -7.34 -2.51
CA GLN A 118 1.43 -8.54 -3.19
C GLN A 118 1.87 -9.81 -2.46
N TRP A 119 3.13 -9.88 -2.06
CA TRP A 119 3.62 -10.99 -1.26
C TRP A 119 2.98 -11.03 0.13
N ALA A 120 2.87 -9.90 0.85
CA ALA A 120 2.24 -9.86 2.17
C ALA A 120 0.76 -10.29 2.15
N CYS A 121 -0.02 -9.83 1.18
CA CYS A 121 -1.43 -10.22 1.04
C CYS A 121 -1.59 -11.68 0.60
N LEU A 122 -0.62 -12.24 -0.13
CA LEU A 122 -0.60 -13.68 -0.39
C LEU A 122 -0.46 -14.47 0.92
N LEU A 123 0.38 -14.02 1.85
CA LEU A 123 0.55 -14.68 3.14
C LEU A 123 -0.70 -14.59 4.02
N THR A 124 -1.38 -13.44 4.08
CA THR A 124 -2.63 -13.29 4.85
C THR A 124 -3.71 -14.24 4.36
N ARG A 125 -3.82 -14.42 3.04
CA ARG A 125 -4.73 -15.39 2.41
C ARG A 125 -4.37 -16.83 2.72
N LEU A 126 -3.08 -17.17 2.67
CA LEU A 126 -2.61 -18.53 3.00
C LEU A 126 -2.87 -18.88 4.46
N ASN A 127 -2.73 -17.93 5.38
CA ASN A 127 -3.01 -18.13 6.80
C ASN A 127 -4.51 -18.23 7.11
N GLY A 128 -5.39 -17.82 6.19
CA GLY A 128 -6.83 -17.73 6.46
C GLY A 128 -7.14 -16.64 7.50
N ASP A 129 -6.31 -15.61 7.59
CA ASP A 129 -6.49 -14.48 8.51
C ASP A 129 -7.70 -13.65 8.05
N ASN A 130 -8.89 -14.14 8.38
CA ASN A 130 -10.17 -13.50 8.10
C ASN A 130 -10.45 -12.34 9.07
N ALA A 131 -9.41 -11.69 9.59
CA ALA A 131 -9.51 -10.62 10.57
C ALA A 131 -10.19 -9.39 9.93
N THR A 132 -11.52 -9.49 9.83
CA THR A 132 -12.43 -8.37 9.78
C THR A 132 -12.38 -7.68 11.13
N SER A 133 -12.68 -6.39 11.15
CA SER A 133 -12.71 -5.55 12.35
C SER A 133 -13.51 -6.16 13.51
N ALA A 134 -14.49 -7.03 13.23
CA ALA A 134 -15.34 -7.65 14.23
C ALA A 134 -14.72 -8.87 14.93
N ASP A 135 -13.87 -9.65 14.23
CA ASP A 135 -13.26 -10.86 14.81
C ASP A 135 -11.95 -10.54 15.55
N HIS A 136 -11.18 -9.56 15.06
CA HIS A 136 -9.94 -9.13 15.74
C HIS A 136 -10.22 -8.34 17.03
N ALA A 137 -11.27 -7.49 17.04
CA ALA A 137 -11.72 -6.82 18.27
C ALA A 137 -12.17 -7.84 19.34
N ARG A 138 -12.96 -8.86 18.94
CA ARG A 138 -13.34 -9.97 19.83
C ARG A 138 -12.13 -10.78 20.32
N HIS A 139 -11.12 -11.00 19.48
CA HIS A 139 -9.93 -11.75 19.88
C HIS A 139 -9.04 -10.97 20.85
N LEU A 140 -8.92 -9.64 20.70
CA LEU A 140 -8.19 -8.78 21.62
C LEU A 140 -8.91 -8.60 22.96
N ASP A 141 -10.24 -8.47 22.97
CA ASP A 141 -11.05 -8.45 24.20
C ASP A 141 -10.89 -9.77 24.99
N ASN A 142 -10.83 -10.91 24.29
CA ASN A 142 -10.62 -12.22 24.92
C ASN A 142 -9.20 -12.44 25.47
N MET A 143 -8.19 -11.69 24.99
CA MET A 143 -6.80 -11.79 25.51
C MET A 143 -6.53 -10.87 26.71
N HIS A 144 -7.37 -9.85 26.93
CA HIS A 144 -7.24 -8.94 28.08
C HIS A 144 -8.29 -9.17 29.17
N GLY A 145 -9.23 -10.09 28.95
CA GLY A 145 -10.17 -10.60 29.94
C GLY A 145 -9.84 -12.03 30.37
N SER A 146 -8.80 -12.21 31.19
CA SER A 146 -8.55 -13.39 32.03
C SER A 146 -7.71 -13.02 33.23
#